data_AF-A0A2S9FPS6-F1
#
_entry.id   AF-A0A2S9FPS6-F1
#
_cell.length_a   1.000
_cell.length_b   1.000
_cell.length_c   1.000
_cell.angle_alpha   90.00
_cell.angle_beta   90.00
_cell.angle_gamma   90.00
#
_symmetry.space_group_name_H-M   'P 1'
#
loop_
_entity.id
_entity.type
_entity.pdbx_description
1 polymer ?
#
loop_
_entity_poly.entity_id
_entity_poly.type
_entity_poly.pdbx_seq_one_letter_code
_entity_poly.pdbx_strand_id
1 'polypeptide(L)' 'MNIDMAALHAIEADKGITVDVVVDTIKSALLTAYRHTEGHEADARIDIDRKTGTVKVLARQ' A
#
# COMPACT_ATOMS: atom_id res chain seq x y z
N MET A 1 -9.02 -2.94 3.10
CA MET A 1 -8.97 -2.65 1.64
C MET A 1 -8.19 -3.78 0.97
N ASN A 2 -8.43 -4.09 -0.29
CA ASN A 2 -7.68 -5.10 -1.03
C ASN A 2 -7.14 -4.53 -2.34
N ILE A 3 -5.89 -4.84 -2.68
CA ILE A 3 -5.27 -4.50 -3.96
C ILE A 3 -5.32 -5.72 -4.86
N ASP A 4 -5.61 -5.52 -6.15
CA ASP A 4 -5.50 -6.57 -7.13
C ASP A 4 -4.02 -6.79 -7.51
N MET A 5 -3.43 -7.87 -6.99
CA MET A 5 -2.04 -8.21 -7.28
C MET A 5 -1.82 -8.62 -8.74
N ALA A 6 -2.83 -9.18 -9.42
CA ALA A 6 -2.71 -9.54 -10.83
C ALA A 6 -2.58 -8.28 -11.70
N ALA A 7 -3.31 -7.21 -11.36
CA ALA A 7 -3.16 -5.92 -12.01
C ALA A 7 -1.77 -5.30 -11.78
N LEU A 8 -1.20 -5.45 -10.58
CA LEU A 8 0.17 -4.99 -10.30
C LEU A 8 1.22 -5.74 -11.13
N HIS A 9 1.11 -7.06 -11.24
CA HIS A 9 2.00 -7.84 -12.09
C HIS A 9 1.85 -7.52 -13.58
N ALA A 10 0.64 -7.18 -14.04
CA ALA A 10 0.43 -6.71 -15.40
C ALA A 10 1.16 -5.38 -15.66
N ILE A 11 1.14 -4.45 -14.70
CA ILE A 11 1.89 -3.19 -14.79
C ILE A 11 3.40 -3.44 -14.81
N GLU A 12 3.89 -4.40 -14.02
CA GLU A 12 5.31 -4.79 -14.04
C GLU A 12 5.75 -5.29 -15.41
N ALA A 13 4.93 -6.16 -16.02
CA ALA A 13 5.20 -6.69 -17.36
C ALA A 13 5.15 -5.60 -18.46
N ASP A 14 4.23 -4.65 -18.35
CA ASP A 14 4.02 -3.59 -19.35
C ASP A 14 5.04 -2.44 -19.23
N LYS A 15 5.32 -2.01 -18.00
CA LYS A 15 6.13 -0.81 -17.72
C LYS A 15 7.56 -1.11 -17.28
N GLY A 16 7.90 -2.37 -17.05
CA GLY A 16 9.22 -2.77 -16.55
C GLY A 16 9.52 -2.27 -15.13
N ILE A 17 8.49 -1.90 -14.37
CA ILE A 17 8.61 -1.43 -12.98
C ILE A 17 8.35 -2.62 -12.09
N THR A 18 9.28 -2.95 -11.20
CA THR A 18 9.08 -4.11 -10.30
C THR A 18 7.84 -3.90 -9.43
N VAL A 19 7.11 -5.00 -9.15
CA VAL A 19 5.95 -4.93 -8.23
C VAL A 19 6.33 -4.31 -6.90
N ASP A 20 7.57 -4.51 -6.45
CA ASP A 20 8.09 -3.94 -5.22
C ASP A 20 8.03 -2.41 -5.19
N VAL A 21 8.48 -1.75 -6.26
CA VAL A 21 8.44 -0.29 -6.39
C VAL A 21 7.00 0.22 -6.40
N VAL A 22 6.10 -0.49 -7.08
CA VAL A 22 4.69 -0.10 -7.14
C VAL A 22 4.04 -0.24 -5.76
N VAL A 23 4.28 -1.35 -5.07
CA VAL A 23 3.76 -1.60 -3.71
C VAL A 23 4.25 -0.53 -2.73
N ASP A 24 5.52 -0.14 -2.77
CA ASP A 24 6.07 0.87 -1.85
C ASP A 24 5.53 2.28 -2.16
N THR A 25 5.28 2.58 -3.44
CA THR A 25 4.61 3.81 -3.85
C THR A 25 3.17 3.85 -3.31
N ILE A 26 2.44 2.74 -3.42
CA ILE A 26 1.06 2.61 -2.90
C ILE A 26 1.04 2.74 -1.37
N LYS A 27 1.98 2.10 -0.65
CA LYS A 27 2.10 2.26 0.81
C LYS A 27 2.26 3.72 1.21
N SER A 28 3.13 4.45 0.52
CA SER A 28 3.39 5.86 0.80
C SER A 28 2.17 6.74 0.55
N ALA A 29 1.45 6.49 -0.55
CA ALA A 29 0.22 7.19 -0.87
C ALA A 29 -0.89 6.91 0.16
N LEU A 30 -1.07 5.64 0.55
CA LEU A 30 -2.05 5.24 1.55
C LEU A 30 -1.73 5.80 2.95
N LEU A 31 -0.46 5.83 3.34
CA LEU A 31 -0.05 6.44 4.60
C LEU A 31 -0.34 7.94 4.60
N THR A 32 -0.07 8.61 3.48
CA THR A 32 -0.38 10.03 3.30
C THR A 32 -1.89 10.27 3.39
N ALA A 33 -2.71 9.42 2.76
CA ALA A 33 -4.16 9.51 2.86
C ALA A 33 -4.65 9.30 4.30
N TYR A 34 -4.11 8.31 5.02
CA TYR A 34 -4.43 8.06 6.43
C TYR A 34 -4.11 9.27 7.32
N ARG A 35 -2.95 9.91 7.12
CA ARG A 35 -2.56 11.14 7.85
C ARG A 35 -3.47 12.35 7.61
N HIS A 36 -4.28 12.33 6.56
CA HIS A 36 -5.29 13.37 6.33
C HIS A 36 -6.66 13.05 6.96
N THR A 37 -6.78 11.94 7.69
CA THR A 37 -7.98 11.61 8.47
C THR A 37 -7.88 12.23 9.87
N GLU A 38 -9.04 12.60 10.42
CA GLU A 38 -9.14 13.12 11.79
C GLU A 38 -8.80 12.02 12.81
N GLY A 39 -8.03 12.38 13.85
CA GLY A 39 -7.64 11.43 14.90
C GLY A 39 -6.63 10.35 14.45
N HIS A 40 -5.89 10.58 13.36
CA HIS A 40 -4.85 9.65 12.94
C HIS A 40 -3.71 9.56 13.97
N GLU A 41 -3.16 8.36 14.13
CA GLU A 41 -1.95 8.14 14.93
C GLU A 41 -0.70 8.48 14.12
N ALA A 42 0.23 9.21 14.72
CA ALA A 42 1.46 9.67 14.05
C ALA A 42 2.38 8.49 13.66
N ASP A 43 2.44 7.46 14.50
CA ASP A 43 3.26 6.25 14.30
C ASP A 43 2.50 5.15 13.54
N ALA A 44 1.59 5.54 12.64
CA ALA A 44 0.91 4.59 11.78
C ALA A 44 1.79 4.11 10.62
N ARG A 45 1.64 2.84 10.25
CA ARG A 45 2.26 2.24 9.07
C ARG A 45 1.27 1.46 8.23
N ILE A 46 1.53 1.36 6.94
CA ILE A 46 0.72 0.58 6.00
C ILE A 46 1.39 -0.79 5.78
N ASP A 47 0.65 -1.84 6.08
CA ASP A 47 1.03 -3.22 5.80
C ASP A 47 0.25 -3.74 4.60
N ILE A 48 0.95 -4.37 3.67
CA ILE A 48 0.36 -4.95 2.45
C ILE A 48 0.86 -6.38 2.34
N ASP A 49 -0.07 -7.33 2.42
CA ASP A 49 0.21 -8.72 2.12
C ASP A 49 0.34 -8.89 0.60
N ARG A 50 1.55 -9.18 0.13
CA ARG A 50 1.86 -9.35 -1.30
C ARG A 50 1.24 -10.58 -1.93
N LYS A 51 0.78 -11.55 -1.15
CA LYS A 51 0.13 -12.76 -1.68
C LYS A 51 -1.35 -12.52 -1.93
N THR A 52 -2.01 -11.84 -1.00
CA THR A 52 -3.47 -11.65 -1.03
C THR A 52 -3.90 -10.28 -1.54
N GLY A 53 -3.00 -9.29 -1.50
CA GLY A 53 -3.30 -7.88 -1.72
C GLY A 53 -3.93 -7.18 -0.51
N THR A 54 -4.03 -7.86 0.63
CA THR A 54 -4.72 -7.31 1.81
C THR A 54 -3.95 -6.13 2.36
N VAL A 55 -4.63 -4.99 2.50
CA VAL A 55 -4.06 -3.76 3.06
C VAL A 55 -4.60 -3.52 4.46
N LYS A 56 -3.68 -3.28 5.40
CA LYS A 56 -3.99 -2.93 6.79
C LYS A 56 -3.26 -1.65 7.20
N VAL A 57 -3.94 -0.80 7.94
CA VAL A 57 -3.32 0.30 8.68
C VAL A 57 -2.99 -0.23 10.07
N LEU A 58 -1.73 -0.14 10.45
CA LEU A 58 -1.25 -0.49 11.78
C LEU A 58 -0.94 0.83 12.48
N ALA A 59 -1.87 1.30 13.29
CA ALA A 59 -1.73 2.48 14.13
C ALA A 59 -1.34 2.04 15.54
N ARG A 60 -0.31 2.66 16.11
CA ARG A 60 0.12 2.42 17.49
C ARG A 60 -0.21 3.66 18.32
N GLN A 61 -0.91 3.44 19.43
CA GLN A 61 -1.10 4.41 20.50
C GLN A 61 0.07 4.38 21.48
#